data_AF-A0A517RC01-F1
#
_entry.id   AF-A0A517RC01-F1
#
_cell.length_a   1.000
_cell.length_b   1.000
_cell.length_c   1.000
_cell.angle_alpha   90.00
_cell.angle_beta   90.00
_cell.angle_gamma   90.00
#
_symmetry.space_group_name_H-M   'P 1'
#
loop_
_entity.id
_entity.type
_entity.pdbx_description
1 polymer ?
#
loop_
_entity_poly.entity_id
_entity_poly.type
_entity_poly.pdbx_seq_one_letter_code
_entity_poly.pdbx_strand_id
1 'polypeptide(L)'
;MSKETTGDLLIKELHKDPQVFYEKGRSYQLLQEYFKDYNIATLSGLLTDKDPYVKRAAIWIASELGYESRSLITEIFPLANDDEDEYIQSYALEVLTVCAHGEHSERIIHVIEALESKRKLIRLLAMRLIANLTADQIEAGIEYFKSSNSLHVKGLKFLGDCDQLSAKQVLLLIENQEPLNRKYGAILAKCKLQSEPELMTIVAKSLDSDLREFSGSLVA
;
A
#
# COMPACT_ATOMS: atom_id res chain seq x y z
N MET A 1 -4.72 22.83 34.42
CA MET A 1 -4.15 23.03 33.06
C MET A 1 -3.36 21.78 32.74
N SER A 2 -3.73 21.04 31.69
CA SER A 2 -2.92 19.91 31.23
C SER A 2 -1.53 20.43 30.84
N LYS A 3 -0.47 19.73 31.26
CA LYS A 3 0.90 20.09 30.90
C LYS A 3 1.08 19.73 29.42
N GLU A 4 1.55 20.68 28.63
CA GLU A 4 1.87 20.47 27.22
C GLU A 4 2.89 19.33 27.08
N THR A 5 2.57 18.35 26.24
CA THR A 5 3.40 17.17 26.01
C THR A 5 4.46 17.45 24.93
N THR A 6 5.47 16.58 24.82
CA THR A 6 6.45 16.64 23.74
C THR A 6 5.77 16.51 22.37
N GLY A 7 4.78 15.62 22.24
CA GLY A 7 3.98 15.47 21.01
C GLY A 7 3.28 16.77 20.60
N ASP A 8 2.67 17.48 21.56
CA ASP A 8 2.01 18.77 21.30
C ASP A 8 3.00 19.82 20.77
N LEU A 9 4.20 19.87 21.35
CA LEU A 9 5.26 20.77 20.92
C LEU A 9 5.76 20.43 19.51
N LEU A 10 5.92 19.14 19.20
CA LEU A 10 6.35 18.68 17.87
C LEU A 10 5.28 18.99 16.82
N ILE A 11 3.99 18.80 17.13
CA ILE A 11 2.90 19.19 16.22
C ILE A 11 2.92 20.70 15.96
N LYS A 12 3.15 21.52 16.99
CA LYS A 12 3.30 22.97 16.81
C LYS A 12 4.52 23.33 15.96
N GLU A 13 5.65 22.64 16.14
CA GLU A 13 6.84 22.83 15.30
C GLU A 13 6.55 22.45 13.84
N LEU A 14 5.84 21.33 13.63
CA LEU A 14 5.42 20.85 12.32
C LEU A 14 4.57 21.90 11.58
N HIS A 15 3.56 22.49 12.21
CA HIS A 15 2.76 23.54 11.55
C HIS A 15 3.51 24.87 11.34
N LYS A 16 4.52 25.16 12.17
CA LYS A 16 5.26 26.43 12.09
C LYS A 16 6.19 26.46 10.87
N ASP A 17 6.90 25.37 10.62
CA ASP A 17 7.83 25.24 9.50
C ASP A 17 7.93 23.77 9.05
N PRO A 18 6.94 23.27 8.28
CA PRO A 18 6.82 21.85 7.94
C PRO A 18 8.02 21.29 7.18
N GLN A 19 8.62 22.09 6.30
CA GLN A 19 9.77 21.67 5.52
C GLN A 19 11.01 21.52 6.41
N VAL A 20 11.31 22.51 7.25
CA VAL A 20 12.44 22.42 8.19
C VAL A 20 12.23 21.33 9.23
N PHE A 21 10.97 21.10 9.64
CA PHE A 21 10.61 19.98 10.52
C PHE A 21 11.02 18.64 9.90
N TYR A 22 10.69 18.44 8.62
CA TYR A 22 11.08 17.25 7.86
C TYR A 22 12.61 17.13 7.72
N GLU A 23 13.28 18.20 7.30
CA GLU A 23 14.76 18.23 7.10
C GLU A 23 15.53 17.92 8.39
N LYS A 24 14.98 18.27 9.55
CA LYS A 24 15.56 17.97 10.87
C LYS A 24 15.24 16.57 11.38
N GLY A 25 14.51 15.75 10.62
CA GLY A 25 14.09 14.41 11.03
C GLY A 25 13.11 14.42 12.20
N ARG A 26 12.36 15.53 12.41
CA ARG A 26 11.42 15.64 13.52
C ARG A 26 10.21 14.73 13.38
N SER A 27 9.86 14.33 12.16
CA SER A 27 8.83 13.32 11.92
C SER A 27 9.12 12.04 12.69
N TYR A 28 10.38 11.59 12.72
CA TYR A 28 10.78 10.41 13.48
C TYR A 28 10.61 10.60 14.99
N GLN A 29 10.93 11.78 15.52
CA GLN A 29 10.69 12.09 16.93
C GLN A 29 9.20 12.11 17.26
N LEU A 30 8.37 12.63 16.35
CA LEU A 30 6.92 12.62 16.52
C LEU A 30 6.36 11.18 16.48
N LEU A 31 6.86 10.33 15.56
CA LEU A 31 6.56 8.90 15.55
C LEU A 31 6.92 8.23 16.88
N GLN A 32 8.10 8.53 17.44
CA GLN A 32 8.51 8.00 18.74
C GLN A 32 7.57 8.39 19.88
N GLU A 33 6.91 9.54 19.81
CA GLU A 33 5.90 9.92 20.80
C GLU A 33 4.62 9.09 20.62
N TYR A 34 4.18 8.79 19.39
CA TYR A 34 3.04 7.89 19.18
C TYR A 34 3.32 6.47 19.69
N PHE A 35 4.54 5.94 19.51
CA PHE A 35 4.95 4.68 20.14
C PHE A 35 5.05 4.73 21.67
N LYS A 36 4.96 5.90 22.29
CA LYS A 36 4.87 6.11 23.75
C LYS A 36 3.46 6.51 24.19
N ASP A 37 2.45 6.00 23.48
CA ASP A 37 1.03 6.24 23.76
C ASP A 37 0.57 7.71 23.60
N TYR A 38 1.25 8.50 22.76
CA TYR A 38 0.68 9.80 22.36
C TYR A 38 -0.62 9.59 21.59
N ASN A 39 -1.60 10.48 21.82
CA ASN A 39 -2.98 10.25 21.39
C ASN A 39 -3.10 10.22 19.86
N ILE A 40 -3.33 9.05 19.28
CA ILE A 40 -3.45 8.86 17.84
C ILE A 40 -4.52 9.74 17.17
N ALA A 41 -5.56 10.15 17.90
CA ALA A 41 -6.59 11.04 17.37
C ALA A 41 -6.04 12.42 16.93
N THR A 42 -4.86 12.82 17.41
CA THR A 42 -4.21 14.06 16.94
C THR A 42 -3.77 13.98 15.48
N LEU A 43 -3.58 12.78 14.91
CA LEU A 43 -3.25 12.63 13.48
C LEU A 43 -4.40 13.04 12.56
N SER A 44 -5.66 12.94 12.98
CA SER A 44 -6.83 13.26 12.13
C SER A 44 -6.76 14.69 11.57
N GLY A 45 -6.40 15.67 12.41
CA GLY A 45 -6.21 17.05 11.97
C GLY A 45 -5.02 17.23 11.01
N LEU A 46 -3.94 16.45 11.20
CA LEU A 46 -2.75 16.55 10.35
C LEU A 46 -2.94 15.87 8.98
N LEU A 47 -3.70 14.78 8.93
CA LEU A 47 -4.07 14.07 7.69
C LEU A 47 -4.96 14.92 6.77
N THR A 48 -5.70 15.86 7.35
CA THR A 48 -6.61 16.77 6.63
C THR A 48 -6.05 18.18 6.47
N ASP A 49 -4.78 18.39 6.81
CA ASP A 49 -4.11 19.69 6.68
C ASP A 49 -3.97 20.11 5.21
N LYS A 50 -3.89 21.41 4.96
CA LYS A 50 -3.70 21.96 3.61
C LYS A 50 -2.25 21.92 3.17
N ASP A 51 -1.31 21.90 4.11
CA ASP A 51 0.11 21.83 3.81
C ASP A 51 0.52 20.38 3.48
N PRO A 52 1.07 20.12 2.28
CA PRO A 52 1.45 18.78 1.86
C PRO A 52 2.55 18.16 2.71
N TYR A 53 3.46 18.94 3.31
CA TYR A 53 4.49 18.40 4.20
C TYR A 53 3.89 17.94 5.53
N VAL A 54 2.89 18.65 6.04
CA VAL A 54 2.13 18.23 7.24
C VAL A 54 1.39 16.94 6.97
N LYS A 55 0.61 16.89 5.87
CA LYS A 55 -0.09 15.66 5.44
C LYS A 55 0.89 14.50 5.26
N ARG A 56 2.01 14.72 4.58
CA ARG A 56 3.03 13.70 4.32
C ARG A 56 3.62 13.15 5.61
N ALA A 57 3.95 14.00 6.59
CA ALA A 57 4.41 13.54 7.90
C ALA A 57 3.35 12.71 8.61
N ALA A 58 2.08 13.14 8.57
CA ALA A 58 0.98 12.45 9.22
C ALA A 58 0.71 11.07 8.63
N ILE A 59 0.63 10.95 7.30
CA ILE A 59 0.34 9.68 6.64
C ILE A 59 1.52 8.71 6.73
N TRP A 60 2.76 9.21 6.71
CA TRP A 60 3.94 8.39 7.00
C TRP A 60 3.88 7.84 8.43
N ILE A 61 3.61 8.68 9.43
CA ILE A 61 3.43 8.19 10.82
C ILE A 61 2.33 7.14 10.88
N ALA A 62 1.20 7.38 10.20
CA ALA A 62 0.10 6.42 10.20
C ALA A 62 0.49 5.08 9.55
N SER A 63 1.33 5.06 8.51
CA SER A 63 1.83 3.81 7.91
C SER A 63 2.77 3.05 8.83
N GLU A 64 3.62 3.75 9.58
CA GLU A 64 4.54 3.14 10.57
C GLU A 64 3.80 2.56 11.80
N LEU A 65 2.69 3.17 12.20
CA LEU A 65 1.82 2.67 13.28
C LEU A 65 0.99 1.44 12.87
N GLY A 66 0.89 1.15 11.56
CA GLY A 66 0.19 -0.02 11.04
C GLY A 66 -1.27 -0.08 11.49
N TYR A 67 -1.66 -1.19 12.13
CA TYR A 67 -3.05 -1.45 12.50
C TYR A 67 -3.60 -0.47 13.55
N GLU A 68 -2.75 0.18 14.34
CA GLU A 68 -3.19 1.20 15.31
C GLU A 68 -3.87 2.38 14.60
N SER A 69 -3.46 2.68 13.37
CA SER A 69 -4.06 3.73 12.52
C SER A 69 -5.45 3.40 11.98
N ARG A 70 -6.01 2.23 12.29
CA ARG A 70 -7.32 1.80 11.77
C ARG A 70 -8.44 2.78 12.10
N SER A 71 -8.39 3.46 13.25
CA SER A 71 -9.40 4.47 13.62
C SER A 71 -9.40 5.71 12.73
N LEU A 72 -8.33 5.93 11.96
CA LEU A 72 -8.15 7.09 11.06
C LEU A 72 -8.43 6.75 9.60
N ILE A 73 -8.95 5.55 9.33
CA ILE A 73 -9.07 5.03 7.97
C ILE A 73 -9.94 5.95 7.08
N THR A 74 -10.93 6.65 7.66
CA THR A 74 -11.82 7.59 6.96
C THR A 74 -11.06 8.82 6.44
N GLU A 75 -10.14 9.36 7.22
CA GLU A 75 -9.27 10.47 6.82
C GLU A 75 -8.18 10.03 5.84
N ILE A 76 -7.71 8.78 5.96
CA ILE A 76 -6.64 8.22 5.12
C ILE A 76 -7.17 7.83 3.73
N PHE A 77 -8.40 7.34 3.64
CA PHE A 77 -8.97 6.83 2.40
C PHE A 77 -8.88 7.79 1.20
N PRO A 78 -9.23 9.09 1.32
CA PRO A 78 -9.07 10.04 0.21
C PRO A 78 -7.62 10.20 -0.27
N LEU A 79 -6.64 10.00 0.61
CA LEU A 79 -5.21 10.16 0.30
C LEU A 79 -4.69 9.03 -0.61
N ALA A 80 -5.36 7.88 -0.67
CA ALA A 80 -5.01 6.80 -1.60
C ALA A 80 -5.24 7.16 -3.07
N ASN A 81 -5.98 8.24 -3.34
CA ASN A 81 -6.20 8.80 -4.68
C ASN A 81 -5.45 10.12 -4.90
N ASP A 82 -4.57 10.55 -3.99
CA ASP A 82 -3.81 11.79 -4.13
C ASP A 82 -2.90 11.70 -5.37
N ASP A 83 -3.20 12.48 -6.40
CA ASP A 83 -2.48 12.49 -7.67
C ASP A 83 -1.34 13.53 -7.72
N GLU A 84 -1.27 14.41 -6.71
CA GLU A 84 -0.27 15.47 -6.61
C GLU A 84 1.02 14.96 -5.93
N ASP A 85 0.91 14.11 -4.91
CA ASP A 85 2.06 13.63 -4.13
C ASP A 85 2.12 12.09 -4.08
N GLU A 86 3.13 11.52 -4.73
CA GLU A 86 3.32 10.07 -4.77
C GLU A 86 3.67 9.46 -3.40
N TYR A 87 4.30 10.22 -2.51
CA TYR A 87 4.61 9.74 -1.16
C TYR A 87 3.33 9.62 -0.33
N ILE A 88 2.47 10.64 -0.38
CA ILE A 88 1.16 10.59 0.29
C ILE A 88 0.35 9.40 -0.21
N GLN A 89 0.27 9.22 -1.53
CA GLN A 89 -0.44 8.08 -2.10
C GLN A 89 0.16 6.75 -1.63
N SER A 90 1.49 6.62 -1.66
CA SER A 90 2.16 5.37 -1.28
C SER A 90 1.87 4.95 0.16
N TYR A 91 2.01 5.86 1.12
CA TYR A 91 1.75 5.57 2.53
C TYR A 91 0.27 5.30 2.78
N ALA A 92 -0.63 6.00 2.08
CA ALA A 92 -2.06 5.72 2.19
C ALA A 92 -2.41 4.29 1.70
N LEU A 93 -1.82 3.84 0.59
CA LEU A 93 -2.02 2.47 0.10
C LEU A 93 -1.46 1.40 1.07
N GLU A 94 -0.33 1.68 1.70
CA GLU A 94 0.23 0.82 2.76
C GLU A 94 -0.73 0.71 3.95
N VAL A 95 -1.23 1.85 4.46
CA VAL A 95 -2.20 1.83 5.57
C VAL A 95 -3.48 1.09 5.18
N LEU A 96 -4.03 1.35 3.99
CA LEU A 96 -5.23 0.64 3.53
C LEU A 96 -5.01 -0.86 3.47
N THR A 97 -3.84 -1.33 3.03
CA THR A 97 -3.55 -2.77 2.99
C THR A 97 -3.57 -3.41 4.37
N VAL A 98 -3.12 -2.70 5.41
CA VAL A 98 -3.08 -3.19 6.79
C VAL A 98 -4.41 -3.00 7.53
N CYS A 99 -5.17 -1.94 7.22
CA CYS A 99 -6.35 -1.53 8.00
C CYS A 99 -7.70 -1.87 7.33
N ALA A 100 -7.73 -2.12 6.02
CA ALA A 100 -8.95 -2.45 5.27
C ALA A 100 -9.37 -3.91 5.51
N HIS A 101 -9.96 -4.16 6.68
CA HIS A 101 -10.52 -5.44 7.10
C HIS A 101 -11.93 -5.27 7.66
N GLY A 102 -12.72 -6.35 7.66
CA GLY A 102 -14.08 -6.37 8.19
C GLY A 102 -14.97 -5.36 7.46
N GLU A 103 -15.58 -4.42 8.18
CA GLU A 103 -16.46 -3.39 7.61
C GLU A 103 -15.77 -2.36 6.69
N HIS A 104 -14.45 -2.44 6.54
CA HIS A 104 -13.67 -1.57 5.66
C HIS A 104 -12.93 -2.33 4.57
N SER A 105 -13.21 -3.63 4.40
CA SER A 105 -12.50 -4.47 3.42
C SER A 105 -12.64 -3.96 2.00
N GLU A 106 -13.73 -3.26 1.67
CA GLU A 106 -13.94 -2.62 0.37
C GLU A 106 -12.84 -1.60 0.03
N ARG A 107 -12.21 -0.98 1.03
CA ARG A 107 -11.17 0.03 0.76
C ARG A 107 -9.93 -0.56 0.09
N ILE A 108 -9.76 -1.89 0.13
CA ILE A 108 -8.67 -2.58 -0.58
C ILE A 108 -8.73 -2.43 -2.10
N ILE A 109 -9.92 -2.09 -2.64
CA ILE A 109 -10.12 -1.83 -4.07
C ILE A 109 -9.09 -0.82 -4.60
N HIS A 110 -8.76 0.21 -3.81
CA HIS A 110 -7.83 1.26 -4.22
C HIS A 110 -6.40 0.73 -4.39
N VAL A 111 -6.00 -0.25 -3.59
CA VAL A 111 -4.73 -0.96 -3.73
C VAL A 111 -4.73 -1.81 -5.00
N ILE A 112 -5.86 -2.43 -5.34
CA ILE A 112 -6.01 -3.25 -6.53
C ILE A 112 -5.98 -2.39 -7.81
N GLU A 113 -6.73 -1.29 -7.85
CA GLU A 113 -6.76 -0.34 -8.97
C GLU A 113 -5.39 0.34 -9.19
N ALA A 114 -4.58 0.48 -8.14
CA ALA A 114 -3.23 1.03 -8.23
C ALA A 114 -2.28 0.19 -9.13
N LEU A 115 -2.61 -1.06 -9.47
CA LEU A 115 -1.91 -1.84 -10.50
C LEU A 115 -1.95 -1.18 -11.89
N GLU A 116 -2.91 -0.32 -12.14
CA GLU A 116 -3.11 0.39 -13.42
C GLU A 116 -2.66 1.86 -13.34
N SER A 117 -2.08 2.28 -12.22
CA SER A 117 -1.59 3.64 -12.03
C SER A 117 -0.63 4.08 -13.14
N LYS A 118 -0.73 5.35 -13.56
CA LYS A 118 0.23 5.95 -14.50
C LYS A 118 1.63 6.03 -13.89
N ARG A 119 1.72 6.15 -12.56
CA ARG A 119 2.98 6.22 -11.81
C ARG A 119 3.54 4.83 -11.58
N LYS A 120 4.74 4.60 -12.09
CA LYS A 120 5.42 3.30 -12.01
C LYS A 120 5.65 2.83 -10.56
N LEU A 121 6.10 3.74 -9.68
CA LEU A 121 6.34 3.42 -8.27
C LEU A 121 5.08 2.90 -7.58
N ILE A 122 3.93 3.51 -7.89
CA ILE A 122 2.62 3.12 -7.35
C ILE A 122 2.21 1.74 -7.85
N ARG A 123 2.42 1.43 -9.14
CA ARG A 123 2.16 0.08 -9.67
C ARG A 123 3.02 -0.98 -8.98
N LEU A 124 4.31 -0.70 -8.80
CA LEU A 124 5.24 -1.61 -8.12
C LEU A 124 4.85 -1.82 -6.64
N LEU A 125 4.47 -0.75 -5.95
CA LEU A 125 3.96 -0.83 -4.58
C LEU A 125 2.69 -1.69 -4.53
N ALA A 126 1.71 -1.43 -5.41
CA ALA A 126 0.49 -2.22 -5.50
C ALA A 126 0.78 -3.71 -5.69
N MET A 127 1.72 -4.08 -6.59
CA MET A 127 2.12 -5.47 -6.74
C MET A 127 2.66 -6.09 -5.44
N ARG A 128 3.43 -5.33 -4.65
CA ARG A 128 3.97 -5.82 -3.37
C ARG A 128 2.88 -5.97 -2.31
N LEU A 129 1.99 -4.99 -2.21
CA LEU A 129 0.88 -5.01 -1.26
C LEU A 129 -0.09 -6.14 -1.59
N ILE A 130 -0.42 -6.31 -2.87
CA ILE A 130 -1.37 -7.34 -3.31
C ILE A 130 -0.85 -8.77 -3.07
N ALA A 131 0.47 -8.97 -3.12
CA ALA A 131 1.08 -10.27 -2.82
C ALA A 131 0.83 -10.73 -1.37
N ASN A 132 0.43 -9.82 -0.49
CA ASN A 132 0.18 -10.07 0.93
C ASN A 132 -1.29 -9.87 1.32
N LEU A 133 -2.23 -9.78 0.37
CA LEU A 133 -3.65 -9.69 0.73
C LEU A 133 -4.11 -10.93 1.48
N THR A 134 -5.00 -10.67 2.42
CA THR A 134 -5.75 -11.70 3.13
C THR A 134 -6.91 -12.24 2.29
N ALA A 135 -7.49 -13.37 2.69
CA ALA A 135 -8.60 -13.99 1.97
C ALA A 135 -9.86 -13.09 1.93
N ASP A 136 -10.16 -12.39 3.03
CA ASP A 136 -11.29 -11.45 3.10
C ASP A 136 -11.08 -10.24 2.16
N GLN A 137 -9.85 -9.74 2.06
CA GLN A 137 -9.50 -8.67 1.12
C GLN A 137 -9.59 -9.12 -0.34
N ILE A 138 -9.14 -10.34 -0.64
CA ILE A 138 -9.28 -10.93 -1.99
C ILE A 138 -10.77 -11.08 -2.34
N GLU A 139 -11.59 -11.59 -1.42
CA GLU A 139 -13.03 -11.76 -1.61
C GLU A 139 -13.75 -10.42 -1.84
N ALA A 140 -13.43 -9.41 -1.03
CA ALA A 140 -13.96 -8.06 -1.19
C ALA A 140 -13.63 -7.46 -2.58
N GLY A 141 -12.38 -7.64 -3.03
CA GLY A 141 -11.98 -7.24 -4.38
C GLY A 141 -12.73 -7.99 -5.48
N ILE A 142 -12.90 -9.32 -5.35
CA ILE A 142 -13.65 -10.13 -6.32
C ILE A 142 -15.09 -9.64 -6.44
N GLU A 143 -15.78 -9.41 -5.33
CA GLU A 143 -17.18 -9.00 -5.35
C GLU A 143 -17.35 -7.62 -5.99
N TYR A 144 -16.45 -6.67 -5.70
CA TYR A 144 -16.49 -5.35 -6.34
C TYR A 144 -16.33 -5.42 -7.86
N PHE A 145 -15.34 -6.15 -8.37
CA PHE A 145 -15.04 -6.22 -9.80
C PHE A 145 -15.93 -7.19 -10.58
N LYS A 146 -16.77 -7.97 -9.91
CA LYS A 146 -17.59 -9.03 -10.53
C LYS A 146 -18.52 -8.52 -11.63
N SER A 147 -19.12 -7.34 -11.43
CA SER A 147 -20.09 -6.76 -12.35
C SER A 147 -19.46 -6.21 -13.64
N SER A 148 -18.19 -5.80 -13.58
CA SER A 148 -17.48 -5.23 -14.73
C SER A 148 -16.76 -6.29 -15.58
N ASN A 149 -16.78 -7.56 -15.18
CA ASN A 149 -16.03 -8.64 -15.80
C ASN A 149 -14.54 -8.27 -15.99
N SER A 150 -13.97 -7.52 -15.03
CA SER A 150 -12.61 -7.03 -15.10
C SER A 150 -11.58 -8.17 -15.05
N LEU A 151 -10.43 -7.98 -15.71
CA LEU A 151 -9.26 -8.85 -15.57
C LEU A 151 -8.82 -9.01 -14.10
N HIS A 152 -9.12 -8.03 -13.24
CA HIS A 152 -8.93 -8.12 -11.79
C HIS A 152 -9.64 -9.33 -11.18
N VAL A 153 -10.87 -9.65 -11.59
CA VAL A 153 -11.61 -10.80 -11.04
C VAL A 153 -10.83 -12.10 -11.24
N LYS A 154 -10.27 -12.29 -12.45
CA LYS A 154 -9.48 -13.48 -12.76
C LYS A 154 -8.18 -13.52 -11.97
N GLY A 155 -7.46 -12.39 -11.89
CA GLY A 155 -6.22 -12.27 -11.13
C GLY A 155 -6.42 -12.54 -9.63
N LEU A 156 -7.47 -11.97 -9.04
CA LEU A 156 -7.81 -12.14 -7.63
C LEU A 156 -8.25 -13.58 -7.31
N LYS A 157 -9.04 -14.23 -8.17
CA LYS A 157 -9.37 -15.65 -8.01
C LYS A 157 -8.11 -16.52 -7.99
N PHE A 158 -7.18 -16.26 -8.90
CA PHE A 158 -5.89 -16.96 -8.92
C PHE A 158 -5.06 -16.70 -7.65
N LEU A 159 -5.12 -15.50 -7.07
CA LEU A 159 -4.47 -15.23 -5.78
C LEU A 159 -5.13 -16.01 -4.64
N GLY A 160 -6.46 -16.07 -4.58
CA GLY A 160 -7.19 -16.87 -3.60
C GLY A 160 -6.89 -18.37 -3.70
N ASP A 161 -6.65 -18.86 -4.93
CA ASP A 161 -6.33 -20.26 -5.22
C ASP A 161 -4.82 -20.51 -5.45
N CYS A 162 -3.93 -19.64 -4.95
CA CYS A 162 -2.51 -19.65 -5.33
C CYS A 162 -1.82 -21.01 -5.12
N ASP A 163 -2.15 -21.71 -4.03
CA ASP A 163 -1.60 -23.02 -3.70
C ASP A 163 -1.99 -24.10 -4.72
N GLN A 164 -3.16 -23.98 -5.33
CA GLN A 164 -3.70 -24.94 -6.31
C GLN A 164 -3.18 -24.70 -7.74
N LEU A 165 -2.59 -23.53 -8.01
CA LEU A 165 -2.08 -23.19 -9.33
C LEU A 165 -0.76 -23.91 -9.64
N SER A 166 -0.71 -24.53 -10.82
CA SER A 166 0.52 -25.07 -11.38
C SER A 166 1.47 -23.96 -11.85
N ALA A 167 2.78 -24.23 -11.82
CA ALA A 167 3.79 -23.31 -12.37
C ALA A 167 3.49 -22.92 -13.84
N LYS A 168 2.96 -23.85 -14.64
CA LYS A 168 2.54 -23.59 -16.02
C LYS A 168 1.43 -22.55 -16.13
N GLN A 169 0.44 -22.57 -15.23
CA GLN A 169 -0.63 -21.56 -15.23
C GLN A 169 -0.09 -20.17 -14.88
N VAL A 170 0.84 -20.09 -13.91
CA VAL A 170 1.50 -18.83 -13.55
C VAL A 170 2.36 -18.31 -14.70
N LEU A 171 3.11 -19.18 -15.37
CA LEU A 171 3.91 -18.81 -16.54
C LEU A 171 3.07 -18.22 -17.67
N LEU A 172 1.90 -18.79 -17.97
CA LEU A 172 0.97 -18.26 -18.97
C LEU A 172 0.46 -16.85 -18.65
N LEU A 173 0.43 -16.46 -17.37
CA LEU A 173 0.12 -15.08 -16.96
C LEU A 173 1.33 -14.16 -17.14
N ILE A 174 2.52 -14.60 -16.73
CA ILE A 174 3.77 -13.83 -16.88
C ILE A 174 4.05 -13.50 -18.35
N GLU A 175 3.78 -14.44 -19.26
CA GLU A 175 4.00 -14.29 -20.71
C GLU A 175 2.81 -13.68 -21.45
N ASN A 176 1.76 -13.27 -20.73
CA ASN A 176 0.54 -12.78 -21.34
C ASN A 176 0.75 -11.45 -22.09
N GLN A 177 0.00 -11.23 -23.18
CA GLN A 177 0.05 -9.96 -23.92
C GLN A 177 -0.56 -8.80 -23.11
N GLU A 178 -1.54 -9.08 -22.25
CA GLU A 178 -2.16 -8.07 -21.39
C GLU A 178 -1.25 -7.70 -20.21
N PRO A 179 -0.86 -6.42 -20.04
CA PRO A 179 0.03 -5.99 -18.96
C PRO A 179 -0.50 -6.31 -17.57
N LEU A 180 -1.81 -6.20 -17.34
CA LEU A 180 -2.41 -6.50 -16.04
C LEU A 180 -2.29 -8.00 -15.68
N ASN A 181 -2.48 -8.90 -16.65
CA ASN A 181 -2.27 -10.33 -16.44
C ASN A 181 -0.82 -10.64 -16.08
N ARG A 182 0.15 -9.97 -16.72
CA ARG A 182 1.58 -10.14 -16.40
C ARG A 182 1.89 -9.75 -14.96
N LYS A 183 1.32 -8.65 -14.47
CA LYS A 183 1.47 -8.21 -13.07
C LYS A 183 0.92 -9.26 -12.11
N TYR A 184 -0.29 -9.77 -12.34
CA TYR A 184 -0.83 -10.87 -11.54
C TYR A 184 0.04 -12.13 -11.61
N GLY A 185 0.58 -12.47 -12.79
CA GLY A 185 1.52 -13.58 -12.93
C GLY A 185 2.77 -13.42 -12.06
N ALA A 186 3.34 -12.21 -11.99
CA ALA A 186 4.48 -11.94 -11.13
C ALA A 186 4.14 -11.94 -9.63
N ILE A 187 2.97 -11.41 -9.25
CA ILE A 187 2.49 -11.47 -7.87
C ILE A 187 2.32 -12.95 -7.45
N LEU A 188 1.72 -13.78 -8.30
CA LEU A 188 1.57 -15.22 -8.06
C LEU A 188 2.92 -15.95 -7.98
N ALA A 189 3.88 -15.58 -8.83
CA ALA A 189 5.24 -16.11 -8.74
C ALA A 189 5.89 -15.81 -7.38
N LYS A 190 5.64 -14.62 -6.81
CA LYS A 190 6.07 -14.27 -5.46
C LYS A 190 5.38 -15.13 -4.40
N CYS A 191 4.06 -15.31 -4.49
CA CYS A 191 3.31 -16.18 -3.57
C CYS A 191 3.84 -17.62 -3.58
N LYS A 192 4.29 -18.12 -4.74
CA LYS A 192 4.86 -19.46 -4.90
C LYS A 192 6.38 -19.53 -4.74
N LEU A 193 7.05 -18.48 -4.28
CA LEU A 193 8.52 -18.39 -4.24
C LEU A 193 9.19 -19.57 -3.53
N GLN A 194 8.58 -20.08 -2.45
CA GLN A 194 9.14 -21.20 -1.70
C GLN A 194 9.04 -22.54 -2.45
N SER A 195 7.94 -22.77 -3.18
CA SER A 195 7.71 -24.02 -3.90
C SER A 195 8.25 -24.02 -5.33
N GLU A 196 8.29 -22.85 -5.97
CA GLU A 196 8.56 -22.68 -7.41
C GLU A 196 9.47 -21.46 -7.67
N PRO A 197 10.69 -21.40 -7.10
CA PRO A 197 11.56 -20.22 -7.16
C PRO A 197 11.96 -19.82 -8.59
N GLU A 198 11.98 -20.79 -9.52
CA GLU A 198 12.28 -20.57 -10.94
C GLU A 198 11.34 -19.54 -11.59
N LEU A 199 10.09 -19.43 -11.12
CA LEU A 199 9.14 -18.44 -11.63
C LEU A 199 9.65 -17.01 -11.43
N MET A 200 10.30 -16.72 -10.29
CA MET A 200 10.86 -15.39 -10.06
C MET A 200 12.09 -15.11 -10.92
N THR A 201 12.88 -16.13 -11.29
CA THR A 201 13.95 -16.00 -12.30
C THR A 201 13.38 -15.59 -13.66
N ILE A 202 12.21 -16.11 -14.03
CA ILE A 202 11.52 -15.74 -15.28
C ILE A 202 11.02 -14.30 -15.19
N VAL A 203 10.37 -13.91 -14.08
CA VAL A 203 9.92 -12.53 -13.85
C VAL A 203 11.09 -11.54 -13.95
N ALA A 204 12.26 -11.88 -13.38
CA ALA A 204 13.46 -11.04 -13.43
C ALA A 204 14.03 -10.85 -14.85
N LYS A 205 13.79 -11.80 -15.76
CA LYS A 205 14.23 -11.74 -17.16
C LYS A 205 13.18 -11.15 -18.09
N SER A 206 12.02 -10.74 -17.57
CA SER A 206 10.93 -10.19 -18.37
C SER A 206 11.35 -8.91 -19.11
N LEU A 207 10.84 -8.75 -20.33
CA LEU A 207 10.95 -7.49 -21.08
C LEU A 207 10.04 -6.41 -20.49
N ASP A 208 9.02 -6.80 -19.72
CA ASP A 208 8.18 -5.87 -18.98
C ASP A 208 8.97 -5.29 -17.79
N SER A 209 9.15 -3.97 -17.80
CA SER A 209 9.93 -3.28 -16.77
C SER A 209 9.33 -3.39 -15.38
N ASP A 210 8.00 -3.44 -15.27
CA ASP A 210 7.34 -3.53 -13.96
C ASP A 210 7.66 -4.89 -13.33
N LEU A 211 7.60 -5.97 -14.11
CA LEU A 211 7.94 -7.32 -13.66
C LEU A 211 9.40 -7.43 -13.22
N ARG A 212 10.32 -6.95 -14.06
CA ARG A 212 11.75 -7.00 -13.78
C ARG A 212 12.08 -6.25 -12.48
N GLU A 213 11.53 -5.07 -12.27
CA GLU A 213 11.80 -4.28 -11.06
C GLU A 213 11.11 -4.84 -9.82
N PHE A 214 9.90 -5.38 -9.97
CA PHE A 214 9.24 -6.11 -8.91
C PHE A 214 10.09 -7.27 -8.39
N SER A 215 10.76 -8.03 -9.29
CA SER A 215 11.64 -9.13 -8.87
C SER A 215 12.85 -8.69 -8.05
N GLY A 216 13.45 -7.55 -8.38
CA GLY A 216 14.63 -7.02 -7.67
C GLY A 216 14.30 -6.46 -6.29
N SER A 217 13.02 -6.23 -6.02
CA SER A 217 12.57 -5.63 -4.76
C SER A 217 12.30 -6.61 -3.61
N LEU A 218 12.65 -7.88 -3.78
CA LEU A 218 12.49 -8.93 -2.79
C LEU A 218 13.61 -8.96 -1.72
N VAL A 219 14.50 -7.97 -1.70
CA VAL A 219 15.72 -7.93 -0.86
C VAL A 219 15.74 -6.72 0.09
N ALA A 220 14.58 -6.11 0.39
CA ALA A 220 14.48 -5.04 1.38
C ALA A 220 13.46 -5.41 2.46
#